data_AF-A0A9W7W5J4-F1
#
_entry.id   AF-A0A9W7W5J4-F1
#
_cell.length_a   1.000
_cell.length_b   1.000
_cell.length_c   1.000
_cell.angle_alpha   90.00
_cell.angle_beta   90.00
_cell.angle_gamma   90.00
#
_symmetry.space_group_name_H-M   'P 1'
#
loop_
_entity.id
_entity.type
_entity.pdbx_description
1 polymer ?
#
loop_
_entity_poly.entity_id
_entity_poly.type
_entity_poly.pdbx_seq_one_letter_code
_entity_poly.pdbx_strand_id
1 'polypeptide(L)'
;MAYLFYTILFLSLVAATGELPCCPLFCILLIVNIVLYLTREQWKPFAPPIPYITAPGTIPEPLYDISDRIRSYIDSFRYVRVPQSANFAEDAEVGLHSSNFDLSGNIEAEDSRRGLDESAKQEVYRIMKLRKVTFDEARRIYMEQRFRKEGVGADGRPLDKKAVMFS
;
A
#
# COMPACT_ATOMS: atom_id res chain seq x y z
N MET A 1 15.63 -12.18 13.10
CA MET A 1 14.91 -10.89 13.21
C MET A 1 15.84 -9.67 13.29
N ALA A 2 16.90 -9.65 14.11
CA ALA A 2 17.87 -8.54 14.13
C ALA A 2 18.48 -8.25 12.74
N TYR A 3 18.91 -9.30 12.01
CA TYR A 3 19.42 -9.16 10.64
C TYR A 3 18.40 -8.54 9.67
N LEU A 4 17.11 -8.92 9.78
CA LEU A 4 16.04 -8.32 8.99
C LEU A 4 15.83 -6.85 9.34
N PHE A 5 15.96 -6.47 10.61
CA PHE A 5 15.86 -5.08 11.04
C PHE A 5 17.03 -4.25 10.52
N TYR A 6 18.26 -4.78 10.59
CA TYR A 6 19.44 -4.11 10.03
C TYR A 6 19.41 -4.03 8.50
N THR A 7 18.93 -5.07 7.79
CA THR A 7 18.79 -5.02 6.33
C THR A 7 17.66 -4.08 5.90
N ILE A 8 16.55 -4.01 6.63
CA ILE A 8 15.43 -3.08 6.34
C ILE A 8 15.84 -1.64 6.64
N LEU A 9 16.54 -1.38 7.76
CA LEU A 9 17.08 -0.06 8.08
C LEU A 9 18.11 0.38 7.03
N PHE A 10 18.96 -0.55 6.58
CA PHE A 10 19.96 -0.33 5.52
C PHE A 10 19.30 -0.05 4.16
N LEU A 11 18.27 -0.80 3.78
CA LEU A 11 17.53 -0.59 2.54
C LEU A 11 16.76 0.74 2.55
N SER A 12 16.25 1.15 3.72
CA SER A 12 15.55 2.42 3.91
C SER A 12 16.50 3.62 3.85
N LEU A 13 17.72 3.48 4.39
CA LEU A 13 18.76 4.51 4.30
C LEU A 13 19.28 4.68 2.87
N VAL A 14 19.45 3.58 2.12
CA VAL A 14 19.83 3.58 0.70
C VAL A 14 18.75 4.19 -0.19
N ALA A 15 17.47 3.94 0.12
CA ALA A 15 16.35 4.53 -0.61
C ALA A 15 16.19 6.05 -0.36
N ALA A 16 16.65 6.54 0.79
CA ALA A 16 16.53 7.95 1.16
C ALA A 16 17.55 8.87 0.49
N THR A 17 18.70 8.34 0.04
CA THR A 17 19.79 9.19 -0.47
C THR A 17 19.79 9.39 -1.99
N GLY A 18 18.94 8.70 -2.77
CA GLY A 18 18.66 8.99 -4.19
C GLY A 18 19.84 8.89 -5.18
N GLU A 19 21.08 8.80 -4.70
CA GLU A 19 22.30 8.71 -5.48
C GLU A 19 23.01 7.39 -5.18
N LEU A 20 23.45 6.70 -6.24
CA LEU A 20 24.26 5.49 -6.17
C LEU A 20 25.44 5.73 -5.21
N PRO A 21 25.61 4.93 -4.14
CA PRO A 21 26.58 5.26 -3.10
C PRO A 21 27.99 4.89 -3.57
N CYS A 22 28.64 5.79 -4.31
CA CYS A 22 30.10 5.82 -4.48
C CYS A 22 30.81 6.27 -3.18
N CYS A 23 30.08 6.42 -2.08
CA CYS A 23 30.60 6.87 -0.80
C CYS A 23 31.38 5.74 -0.11
N PRO A 24 32.66 5.94 0.28
CA PRO A 24 33.47 4.92 0.94
C PRO A 24 32.85 4.41 2.25
N LEU A 25 32.01 5.23 2.89
CA LEU A 25 31.25 4.88 4.09
C LEU A 25 30.29 3.70 3.86
N PHE A 26 29.68 3.60 2.67
CA PHE A 26 28.77 2.52 2.31
C PHE A 26 29.50 1.18 2.18
N CYS A 27 30.65 1.19 1.52
CA CYS A 27 31.52 0.02 1.40
C CYS A 27 31.99 -0.44 2.79
N ILE A 28 32.36 0.49 3.68
CA ILE A 28 32.77 0.17 5.05
C ILE A 28 31.61 -0.49 5.81
N LEU A 29 30.39 0.07 5.74
CA LEU A 29 29.23 -0.50 6.43
C LEU A 29 28.85 -1.90 5.91
N LEU A 30 28.96 -2.14 4.60
CA LEU A 30 28.74 -3.46 4.01
C LEU A 30 29.79 -4.47 4.47
N ILE A 31 31.07 -4.09 4.46
CA ILE A 31 32.16 -4.96 4.93
C ILE A 31 31.96 -5.29 6.41
N VAL A 32 31.64 -4.31 7.25
CA VAL A 32 31.36 -4.52 8.68
C VAL A 32 30.18 -5.47 8.88
N ASN A 33 29.12 -5.34 8.08
CA ASN A 33 27.96 -6.23 8.16
C ASN A 33 28.32 -7.68 7.78
N ILE A 34 29.07 -7.86 6.69
CA ILE A 34 29.54 -9.18 6.23
C ILE A 34 30.44 -9.82 7.28
N VAL A 35 31.38 -9.05 7.86
CA VAL A 35 32.28 -9.53 8.91
C VAL A 35 31.48 -9.95 10.16
N LEU A 36 30.52 -9.14 10.61
CA LEU A 36 29.63 -9.50 11.73
C LEU A 36 28.82 -10.76 11.42
N TYR A 37 28.32 -10.93 10.19
CA TYR A 37 27.58 -12.12 9.78
C TYR A 37 28.46 -13.39 9.80
N LEU A 38 29.68 -13.30 9.30
CA LEU A 38 30.62 -14.42 9.28
C LEU A 38 31.09 -14.80 10.69
N THR A 39 31.29 -13.81 11.56
CA THR A 39 31.72 -14.01 12.95
C THR A 39 30.56 -14.33 13.90
N ARG A 40 29.33 -14.50 13.40
CA ARG A 40 28.11 -14.61 14.22
C ARG A 40 28.16 -15.67 15.32
N GLU A 41 28.80 -16.80 15.06
CA GLU A 41 28.84 -17.91 16.03
C GLU A 41 29.76 -17.60 17.22
N GLN A 42 30.69 -16.63 17.08
CA GLN A 42 31.60 -16.24 18.14
C GLN A 42 30.96 -15.25 19.13
N TRP A 43 30.10 -14.34 18.66
CA TRP A 43 29.52 -13.30 19.50
C TRP A 43 28.07 -13.55 19.93
N LYS A 44 27.33 -14.43 19.24
CA LYS A 44 25.96 -14.84 19.67
C LYS A 44 25.88 -15.33 21.12
N PRO A 45 26.80 -16.15 21.66
CA PRO A 45 26.73 -16.64 23.04
C PRO A 45 26.82 -15.53 24.09
N PHE A 46 27.44 -14.39 23.75
CA PHE A 46 27.61 -13.25 24.63
C PHE A 46 26.49 -12.21 24.47
N ALA A 47 25.57 -12.42 23.53
CA ALA A 47 24.42 -11.52 23.36
C ALA A 47 23.43 -11.73 24.52
N PRO A 48 22.85 -10.66 25.08
CA PRO A 48 21.80 -10.79 26.07
C PRO A 48 20.64 -11.62 25.49
N PRO A 49 19.96 -12.45 26.31
CA PRO A 49 18.83 -13.23 25.83
C PRO A 49 17.71 -12.28 25.38
N ILE A 50 17.43 -12.27 24.08
CA ILE A 50 16.29 -11.56 23.52
C ILE A 50 15.18 -12.61 23.42
N PRO A 51 14.01 -12.41 24.06
CA PRO A 51 12.87 -13.31 23.95
C PRO A 51 12.59 -13.59 22.46
N TYR A 52 12.12 -14.80 22.13
CA TYR A 52 11.78 -15.29 20.77
C TYR A 52 12.92 -15.28 19.71
N ILE A 53 14.12 -14.80 20.00
CA ILE A 53 15.30 -14.86 19.09
C ILE A 53 16.35 -15.84 19.61
N THR A 54 16.65 -15.82 20.91
CA THR A 54 17.67 -16.68 21.53
C THR A 54 17.15 -17.50 22.71
N ALA A 55 15.95 -17.22 23.20
CA ALA A 55 15.28 -17.99 24.24
C ALA A 55 13.75 -17.99 24.03
N PRO A 56 13.03 -19.08 24.37
CA PRO A 56 11.57 -19.07 24.39
C PRO A 56 11.06 -18.10 25.47
N GLY A 57 10.14 -17.22 25.12
CA GLY A 57 9.56 -16.22 26.03
C GLY A 57 8.44 -15.43 25.37
N THR A 58 7.56 -14.84 26.18
CA THR A 58 6.47 -13.96 25.72
C THR A 58 7.01 -12.58 25.38
N ILE A 59 6.48 -11.97 24.32
CA ILE A 59 6.78 -10.57 23.96
C ILE A 59 6.17 -9.68 25.05
N PRO A 60 6.89 -8.70 25.61
CA PRO A 60 6.29 -7.77 26.55
C PRO A 60 5.18 -6.96 25.87
N GLU A 61 4.04 -6.79 26.54
CA GLU A 61 2.83 -6.18 25.99
C GLU A 61 3.03 -4.87 25.19
N PRO A 62 3.86 -3.89 25.61
CA PRO A 62 4.03 -2.68 24.81
C PRO A 62 4.61 -2.94 23.41
N LEU A 63 5.46 -3.96 23.25
CA LEU A 63 6.01 -4.32 21.94
C LEU A 63 4.98 -5.04 21.05
N TYR A 64 4.09 -5.82 21.66
CA TYR A 64 3.01 -6.50 20.95
C TYR A 64 2.02 -5.49 20.37
N ASP A 65 1.54 -4.56 21.19
CA ASP A 65 0.58 -3.52 20.80
C ASP A 65 1.10 -2.63 19.66
N ILE A 66 2.37 -2.22 19.71
CA ILE A 66 2.99 -1.42 18.65
C ILE A 66 3.05 -2.22 17.36
N SER A 67 3.44 -3.49 17.43
CA SER A 67 3.55 -4.35 16.25
C SER A 67 2.20 -4.58 15.59
N ASP A 68 1.14 -4.78 16.38
CA ASP A 68 -0.19 -5.04 15.88
C ASP A 68 -0.86 -3.78 15.36
N ARG A 69 -0.63 -2.62 16.00
CA ARG A 69 -1.09 -1.33 15.48
C ARG A 69 -0.44 -0.99 14.14
N ILE A 70 0.85 -1.28 13.96
CA ILE A 70 1.55 -1.08 12.69
C ILE A 70 1.04 -2.06 11.64
N ARG A 71 0.88 -3.34 12.00
CA ARG A 71 0.34 -4.36 11.10
C ARG A 71 -1.09 -4.02 10.67
N SER A 72 -1.98 -3.68 11.61
CA SER A 72 -3.37 -3.35 11.32
C SER A 72 -3.48 -2.10 10.45
N TYR A 73 -2.63 -1.10 10.69
CA TYR A 73 -2.51 0.06 9.83
C TYR A 73 -2.12 -0.37 8.43
N ILE A 74 -0.99 -1.08 8.25
CA ILE A 74 -0.51 -1.54 6.93
C ILE A 74 -1.52 -2.45 6.21
N ASP A 75 -2.15 -3.36 6.95
CA ASP A 75 -3.09 -4.34 6.39
C ASP A 75 -4.39 -3.66 5.94
N SER A 76 -4.84 -2.61 6.64
CA SER A 76 -5.96 -1.78 6.21
C SER A 76 -5.71 -1.09 4.85
N PHE A 77 -4.45 -0.91 4.44
CA PHE A 77 -4.11 -0.42 3.10
C PHE A 77 -4.06 -1.53 2.05
N ARG A 78 -3.76 -2.78 2.45
CA ARG A 78 -3.53 -3.89 1.51
C ARG A 78 -4.78 -4.71 1.24
N TYR A 79 -5.62 -4.90 2.24
CA TYR A 79 -6.82 -5.72 2.11
C TYR A 79 -8.06 -4.88 2.40
N VAL A 80 -8.70 -4.43 1.32
CA VAL A 80 -10.04 -3.89 1.39
C VAL A 80 -10.97 -4.90 0.74
N ARG A 81 -11.64 -5.70 1.56
CA ARG A 81 -12.66 -6.64 1.05
C ARG A 81 -13.85 -5.82 0.55
N VAL A 82 -13.94 -5.66 -0.76
CA VAL A 82 -15.18 -5.27 -1.41
C VAL A 82 -15.99 -6.55 -1.62
N PRO A 83 -17.32 -6.54 -1.36
CA PRO A 83 -18.16 -7.66 -1.75
C PRO A 83 -17.96 -7.90 -3.24
N GLN A 84 -17.51 -9.10 -3.61
CA GLN A 84 -17.25 -9.45 -5.02
C GLN A 84 -18.54 -9.76 -5.80
N SER A 85 -19.69 -9.46 -5.20
CA SER A 85 -20.99 -9.76 -5.76
C SER A 85 -21.33 -8.71 -6.81
N ALA A 86 -21.71 -9.15 -7.99
CA ALA A 86 -22.04 -8.30 -9.12
C ALA A 86 -23.43 -7.60 -8.98
N ASN A 87 -23.95 -7.45 -7.76
CA ASN A 87 -25.32 -7.02 -7.52
C ASN A 87 -25.40 -5.55 -7.10
N PHE A 88 -26.32 -4.80 -7.70
CA PHE A 88 -26.50 -3.37 -7.43
C PHE A 88 -26.92 -3.08 -5.97
N ALA A 89 -27.61 -4.03 -5.32
CA ALA A 89 -28.04 -3.90 -3.93
C ALA A 89 -26.84 -3.80 -2.97
N GLU A 90 -25.83 -4.64 -3.15
CA GLU A 90 -24.63 -4.63 -2.29
C GLU A 90 -23.78 -3.38 -2.53
N ASP A 91 -23.72 -2.90 -3.78
CA ASP A 91 -23.02 -1.65 -4.10
C ASP A 91 -23.66 -0.45 -3.41
N ALA A 92 -25.00 -0.42 -3.32
CA ALA A 92 -25.73 0.59 -2.57
C ALA A 92 -25.46 0.48 -1.06
N GLU A 93 -25.44 -0.73 -0.49
CA GLU A 93 -25.15 -0.96 0.94
C GLU A 93 -23.73 -0.51 1.33
N VAL A 94 -22.76 -0.65 0.44
CA VAL A 94 -21.37 -0.24 0.65
C VAL A 94 -21.17 1.28 0.46
N GLY A 95 -22.21 1.98 0.00
CA GLY A 95 -22.20 3.42 -0.24
C GLY A 95 -21.52 3.82 -1.55
N LEU A 96 -21.53 2.94 -2.56
CA LEU A 96 -21.03 3.21 -3.91
C LEU A 96 -22.08 3.91 -4.78
N HIS A 97 -22.80 4.86 -4.20
CA HIS A 97 -23.84 5.66 -4.84
C HIS A 97 -23.62 7.15 -4.57
N SER A 98 -24.17 8.01 -5.43
CA SER A 98 -24.23 9.46 -5.21
C SER A 98 -25.50 10.05 -5.80
N SER A 99 -25.75 11.35 -5.59
CA SER A 99 -26.90 12.03 -6.21
C SER A 99 -26.88 11.96 -7.74
N ASN A 100 -25.69 11.88 -8.35
CA ASN A 100 -25.51 11.76 -9.79
C ASN A 100 -25.40 10.31 -10.27
N PHE A 101 -25.37 9.35 -9.34
CA PHE A 101 -25.19 7.94 -9.60
C PHE A 101 -26.07 7.14 -8.64
N ASP A 102 -27.35 7.06 -8.98
CA ASP A 102 -28.37 6.33 -8.21
C ASP A 102 -28.50 4.89 -8.72
N LEU A 103 -28.58 3.94 -7.79
CA LEU A 103 -28.72 2.51 -8.05
C LEU A 103 -30.13 1.99 -7.75
N SER A 104 -31.00 2.80 -7.15
CA SER A 104 -32.33 2.40 -6.70
C SER A 104 -33.18 1.77 -7.82
N GLY A 105 -33.25 2.43 -8.98
CA GLY A 105 -34.02 1.94 -10.13
C GLY A 105 -33.48 0.65 -10.73
N ASN A 106 -32.16 0.40 -10.66
CA ASN A 106 -31.56 -0.84 -11.15
C ASN A 106 -31.85 -2.02 -10.21
N ILE A 107 -31.91 -1.74 -8.90
CA ILE A 107 -32.26 -2.73 -7.88
C ILE A 107 -33.75 -3.11 -8.02
N GLU A 108 -34.64 -2.12 -8.16
CA GLU A 108 -36.08 -2.35 -8.32
C GLU A 108 -36.42 -3.10 -9.62
N ALA A 109 -35.66 -2.87 -10.69
CA ALA A 109 -35.85 -3.53 -11.97
C ALA A 109 -35.17 -4.91 -12.08
N GLU A 110 -34.49 -5.37 -11.02
CA GLU A 110 -33.68 -6.60 -11.01
C GLU A 110 -32.75 -6.69 -12.24
N ASP A 111 -32.08 -5.59 -12.58
CA ASP A 111 -31.27 -5.50 -13.80
C ASP A 111 -30.09 -6.49 -13.74
N SER A 112 -30.02 -7.39 -14.73
CA SER A 112 -28.98 -8.43 -14.82
C SER A 112 -27.67 -7.94 -15.43
N ARG A 113 -27.54 -6.65 -15.76
CA ARG A 113 -26.29 -6.08 -16.30
C ARG A 113 -25.17 -6.23 -15.28
N ARG A 114 -23.97 -6.57 -15.76
CA ARG A 114 -22.74 -6.40 -14.97
C ARG A 114 -22.60 -4.91 -14.67
N GLY A 115 -22.73 -4.55 -13.41
CA GLY A 115 -22.61 -3.19 -12.90
C GLY A 115 -21.19 -2.62 -13.03
N LEU A 116 -20.74 -1.89 -12.00
CA LEU A 116 -19.42 -1.26 -11.99
C LEU A 116 -18.30 -2.30 -12.08
N ASP A 117 -17.22 -2.00 -12.81
CA ASP A 117 -16.05 -2.88 -12.90
C ASP A 117 -15.46 -3.19 -11.52
N GLU A 118 -15.21 -4.47 -11.24
CA GLU A 118 -14.79 -4.95 -9.92
C GLU A 118 -13.43 -4.39 -9.51
N SER A 119 -12.50 -4.24 -10.46
CA SER A 119 -11.16 -3.71 -10.17
C SER A 119 -11.21 -2.21 -9.86
N ALA A 120 -12.00 -1.45 -10.62
CA ALA A 120 -12.23 -0.03 -10.38
C ALA A 120 -12.97 0.21 -9.05
N LYS A 121 -13.98 -0.62 -8.76
CA LYS A 121 -14.76 -0.57 -7.51
C LYS A 121 -13.87 -0.72 -6.28
N GLN A 122 -12.97 -1.70 -6.29
CA GLN A 122 -12.01 -1.95 -5.21
C GLN A 122 -11.09 -0.76 -4.96
N GLU A 123 -10.58 -0.13 -6.02
CA GLU A 123 -9.72 1.05 -5.90
C GLU A 123 -10.49 2.29 -5.41
N VAL A 124 -11.69 2.55 -5.94
CA VAL A 124 -12.54 3.66 -5.51
C VAL A 124 -12.91 3.51 -4.03
N TYR A 125 -13.35 2.32 -3.62
CA TYR A 125 -13.69 2.06 -2.22
C TYR A 125 -12.47 2.18 -1.29
N ARG A 126 -11.29 1.77 -1.75
CA ARG A 126 -10.03 2.03 -1.03
C ARG A 126 -9.78 3.53 -0.87
N ILE A 127 -9.91 4.32 -1.93
CA ILE A 127 -9.73 5.78 -1.88
C ILE A 127 -10.73 6.42 -0.91
N MET A 128 -11.99 5.97 -0.90
CA MET A 128 -13.00 6.43 0.05
C MET A 128 -12.57 6.20 1.50
N LYS A 129 -12.10 4.98 1.84
CA LYS A 129 -11.66 4.65 3.20
C LYS A 129 -10.40 5.40 3.62
N LEU A 130 -9.44 5.54 2.71
CA LEU A 130 -8.15 6.17 3.00
C LEU A 130 -8.25 7.69 3.15
N ARG A 131 -8.96 8.34 2.23
CA ARG A 131 -9.06 9.81 2.21
C ARG A 131 -10.30 10.34 2.92
N LYS A 132 -11.21 9.46 3.34
CA LYS A 132 -12.51 9.80 3.95
C LYS A 132 -13.31 10.77 3.08
N VAL A 133 -13.32 10.50 1.78
CA VAL A 133 -14.01 11.31 0.76
C VAL A 133 -15.30 10.63 0.30
N THR A 134 -16.17 11.39 -0.35
CA THR A 134 -17.42 10.87 -0.95
C THR A 134 -17.14 10.00 -2.18
N PHE A 135 -18.13 9.22 -2.61
CA PHE A 135 -18.02 8.33 -3.78
C PHE A 135 -17.61 9.07 -5.06
N ASP A 136 -18.24 10.21 -5.34
CA ASP A 136 -17.93 11.01 -6.55
C ASP A 136 -16.51 11.55 -6.53
N GLU A 137 -16.05 12.04 -5.37
CA GLU A 137 -14.68 12.53 -5.22
C GLU A 137 -13.66 11.40 -5.33
N ALA A 138 -13.94 10.24 -4.73
CA ALA A 138 -13.09 9.06 -4.88
C ALA A 138 -12.98 8.62 -6.34
N ARG A 139 -14.10 8.63 -7.08
CA ARG A 139 -14.14 8.28 -8.51
C ARG A 139 -13.35 9.29 -9.35
N ARG A 140 -13.42 10.59 -9.06
CA ARG A 140 -12.59 11.63 -9.70
C ARG A 140 -11.10 11.35 -9.47
N ILE A 141 -10.71 11.13 -8.22
CA ILE A 141 -9.31 10.86 -7.85
C ILE A 141 -8.81 9.58 -8.53
N TYR A 142 -9.63 8.52 -8.57
CA TYR A 142 -9.30 7.28 -9.27
C TYR A 142 -9.03 7.52 -10.76
N MET A 143 -9.90 8.26 -11.44
CA MET A 143 -9.75 8.56 -12.86
C MET A 143 -8.52 9.44 -13.13
N GLU A 144 -8.27 10.47 -12.32
CA GLU A 144 -7.06 11.30 -12.41
C GLU A 144 -5.79 10.46 -12.26
N GLN A 145 -5.77 9.52 -11.30
CA GLN A 145 -4.65 8.60 -11.12
C GLN A 145 -4.48 7.67 -12.33
N ARG A 146 -5.57 7.18 -12.93
CA ARG A 146 -5.53 6.34 -14.13
C ARG A 146 -5.00 7.14 -15.32
N PHE A 147 -5.51 8.34 -15.56
CA PHE A 147 -5.03 9.22 -16.62
C PHE A 147 -3.55 9.52 -16.48
N ARG A 148 -3.09 9.87 -15.29
CA ARG A 148 -1.67 10.12 -15.04
C ARG A 148 -0.79 8.89 -15.31
N LYS A 149 -1.27 7.69 -14.97
CA LYS A 149 -0.56 6.42 -15.27
C LYS A 149 -0.45 6.18 -16.77
N GLU A 150 -1.48 6.53 -17.53
CA GLU A 150 -1.48 6.41 -19.00
C GLU A 150 -0.82 7.58 -19.73
N GLY A 151 -0.17 8.50 -19.01
CA GLY A 151 0.47 9.66 -19.63
C GLY A 151 -0.51 10.71 -20.15
N VAL A 152 -1.66 10.87 -19.52
CA VAL A 152 -2.63 11.95 -19.76
C VAL A 152 -2.56 12.96 -18.61
N GLY A 153 -2.43 14.24 -18.95
CA GLY A 153 -2.38 15.35 -18.00
C GLY A 153 -3.73 15.64 -17.37
N ALA A 154 -3.73 16.46 -16.31
CA ALA A 154 -4.96 16.88 -15.61
C ALA A 154 -5.89 17.73 -16.49
N ASP A 155 -5.34 18.32 -17.54
CA ASP A 155 -6.03 19.04 -18.62
C ASP A 155 -6.67 18.10 -19.66
N GLY A 156 -6.54 16.78 -19.48
CA GLY A 156 -7.05 15.76 -20.40
C GLY A 156 -6.20 15.58 -21.66
N ARG A 157 -5.05 16.25 -21.74
CA ARG A 157 -4.17 16.20 -22.92
C ARG A 157 -3.11 15.10 -22.75
N PRO A 158 -2.71 14.41 -23.83
CA PRO A 158 -1.56 13.51 -23.76
C PRO A 158 -0.29 14.29 -23.34
N LEU A 159 0.51 13.69 -22.45
CA LEU A 159 1.81 14.21 -22.02
C LEU A 159 2.93 13.91 -23.04
N ASP A 160 2.61 13.19 -24.11
CA ASP A 160 3.56 12.89 -25.18
C ASP A 160 3.90 14.19 -25.95
N LYS A 161 5.20 14.49 -26.02
CA LYS A 161 5.74 15.65 -26.75
C LYS A 161 5.46 15.61 -28.25
N LYS A 162 5.18 14.42 -28.79
CA LYS A 162 4.85 14.23 -30.21
C LYS A 162 3.35 14.22 -30.47
N ALA A 163 2.50 14.37 -29.45
CA ALA A 163 1.06 14.40 -29.64
C ALA A 163 0.67 15.65 -30.43
N VAL A 164 0.09 15.44 -31.61
CA VAL A 164 -0.53 16.51 -32.40
C VAL A 164 -2.01 16.56 -32.02
N MET A 165 -2.46 17.71 -31.54
CA MET A 165 -3.84 17.95 -31.12
C MET A 165 -4.48 18.96 -32.07
N PHE A 166 -5.69 18.66 -32.53
CA PHE A 166 -6.47 19.56 -33.38
C PHE A 166 -7.57 20.19 -32.51
N SER A 167 -7.67 21.51 -32.53
CA SER A 167 -8.66 22.29 -31.79
C SER A 167 -9.59 23.02 -32.73
#